data_AF-A0A7W0IQ32-F1
#
_entry.id   AF-A0A7W0IQ32-F1
#
_cell.length_a   1.000
_cell.length_b   1.000
_cell.length_c   1.000
_cell.angle_alpha   90.00
_cell.angle_beta   90.00
_cell.angle_gamma   90.00
#
_symmetry.space_group_name_H-M   'P 1'
#
loop_
_entity.id
_entity.type
_entity.pdbx_description
1 polymer ?
#
loop_
_entity_poly.entity_id
_entity_poly.type
_entity_poly.pdbx_seq_one_letter_code
_entity_poly.pdbx_strand_id
1 'polypeptide(L)'
;MKAEIEAFITQALTPTISFLFLRGNDTQTRSEGDLDILVSNTQIVLACQLLAERAHKNGWYVLFFRNIGYCAQVVLSRPAPDGEVHSVKVDFIAGLEWYNAGSGDLTTRLFKDFLSEADTEKVRNSIAAAVTFFQKCMALGRLSDRDMARVTQGGATPKLLL
;
A
#
# COMPACT_ATOMS: atom_id res chain seq x y z
N MET A 1 9.99 -11.99 6.92
CA MET A 1 9.36 -11.87 5.58
C MET A 1 8.79 -10.48 5.33
N LYS A 2 7.74 -10.03 6.04
CA LYS A 2 7.12 -8.71 5.78
C LYS A 2 8.12 -7.53 5.79
N ALA A 3 8.95 -7.42 6.84
CA ALA A 3 9.97 -6.36 6.93
C ALA A 3 11.03 -6.41 5.82
N GLU A 4 11.37 -7.61 5.34
CA GLU A 4 12.30 -7.80 4.21
C GLU A 4 11.67 -7.25 2.91
N ILE A 5 10.39 -7.56 2.68
CA ILE A 5 9.65 -7.09 1.50
C ILE A 5 9.39 -5.59 1.58
N GLU A 6 9.07 -5.04 2.74
CA GLU A 6 8.96 -3.60 2.96
C GLU A 6 10.28 -2.88 2.65
N ALA A 7 11.42 -3.47 3.02
CA ALA A 7 12.73 -2.95 2.66
C ALA A 7 12.97 -3.00 1.15
N PHE A 8 12.56 -4.08 0.46
CA PHE A 8 12.65 -4.15 -1.00
C PHE A 8 11.79 -3.10 -1.69
N ILE A 9 10.55 -2.92 -1.25
CA ILE A 9 9.63 -1.90 -1.75
C ILE A 9 10.27 -0.53 -1.56
N THR A 10 10.76 -0.23 -0.36
CA THR A 10 11.38 1.07 -0.06
C THR A 10 12.59 1.31 -0.96
N GLN A 11 13.45 0.32 -1.14
CA GLN A 11 14.64 0.44 -2.00
C GLN A 11 14.29 0.52 -3.49
N ALA A 12 13.26 -0.19 -3.94
CA ALA A 12 12.84 -0.21 -5.33
C ALA A 12 12.13 1.08 -5.75
N LEU A 13 11.30 1.65 -4.86
CA LEU A 13 10.38 2.72 -5.22
C LEU A 13 10.88 4.11 -4.85
N THR A 14 11.52 4.29 -3.68
CA THR A 14 11.96 5.62 -3.20
C THR A 14 12.73 6.45 -4.24
N PRO A 15 13.58 5.87 -5.10
CA PRO A 15 14.30 6.65 -6.12
C PRO A 15 13.41 7.27 -7.22
N THR A 16 12.17 6.79 -7.39
CA THR A 16 11.38 7.08 -8.61
C THR A 16 9.91 7.36 -8.34
N ILE A 17 9.34 6.78 -7.29
CA ILE A 17 7.91 6.79 -7.00
C ILE A 17 7.70 7.23 -5.56
N SER A 18 6.89 8.27 -5.36
CA SER A 18 6.33 8.60 -4.04
C SER A 18 5.22 7.59 -3.73
N PHE A 19 5.31 6.96 -2.56
CA PHE A 19 4.36 5.93 -2.15
C PHE A 19 4.04 6.03 -0.66
N LEU A 20 2.92 5.43 -0.27
CA LEU A 20 2.49 5.32 1.11
C LEU A 20 2.09 3.88 1.41
N PHE A 21 2.74 3.26 2.39
CA PHE A 21 2.25 2.01 2.94
C PHE A 21 0.90 2.25 3.63
N LEU A 22 -0.13 1.54 3.22
CA LEU A 22 -1.40 1.51 3.92
C LEU A 22 -1.26 0.45 5.03
N ARG A 23 -0.51 0.78 6.08
CA ARG A 23 -0.30 -0.15 7.19
C ARG A 23 -1.54 -0.20 8.09
N GLY A 24 -1.88 -1.41 8.49
CA GLY A 24 -2.54 -1.63 9.76
C GLY A 24 -1.52 -1.81 10.89
N ASN A 25 -1.90 -1.52 12.14
CA ASN A 25 -1.06 -1.72 13.33
C ASN A 25 -0.39 -3.11 13.31
N ASP A 26 0.96 -3.10 13.27
CA ASP A 26 1.80 -4.28 13.08
C ASP A 26 1.64 -5.32 14.21
N THR A 27 1.17 -4.91 15.40
CA THR A 27 0.92 -5.83 16.54
C THR A 27 -0.25 -6.82 16.33
N GLN A 28 -1.13 -6.58 15.35
CA GLN A 28 -2.31 -7.42 15.07
C GLN A 28 -2.30 -8.03 13.67
N THR A 29 -1.18 -7.97 12.95
CA THR A 29 -1.08 -8.50 11.59
C THR A 29 -0.55 -9.93 11.62
N ARG A 30 -1.19 -10.84 10.88
CA ARG A 30 -0.60 -12.16 10.62
C ARG A 30 0.71 -11.96 9.85
N SER A 31 1.69 -12.83 10.08
CA SER A 31 2.97 -12.84 9.35
C SER A 31 2.81 -12.98 7.83
N GLU A 32 1.65 -13.46 7.37
CA GLU A 32 1.30 -13.78 5.99
C GLU A 32 0.34 -12.76 5.32
N GLY A 33 0.15 -11.57 5.91
CA GLY A 33 -0.76 -10.57 5.35
C GLY A 33 -0.26 -9.94 4.04
N ASP A 34 -1.20 -9.62 3.16
CA ASP A 34 -0.99 -8.78 1.97
C ASP A 34 -0.43 -7.40 2.35
N LEU A 35 0.31 -6.78 1.43
CA LEU A 35 0.82 -5.41 1.54
C LEU A 35 0.05 -4.48 0.62
N ASP A 36 -0.70 -3.53 1.20
CA ASP A 36 -1.40 -2.48 0.47
C ASP A 36 -0.52 -1.21 0.38
N ILE A 37 -0.33 -0.68 -0.83
CA ILE A 37 0.53 0.47 -1.09
C ILE A 37 -0.22 1.47 -1.97
N LEU A 38 -0.35 2.70 -1.50
CA LEU A 38 -0.85 3.80 -2.30
C LEU A 38 0.28 4.39 -3.14
N VAL A 39 0.06 4.51 -4.44
CA VAL A 39 0.94 5.21 -5.38
C VAL A 39 0.13 6.14 -6.26
N SER A 40 0.79 7.04 -7.00
CA SER A 40 0.10 7.84 -8.01
C SER A 40 -0.59 6.95 -9.04
N ASN A 41 -1.73 7.40 -9.57
CA ASN A 41 -2.55 6.64 -10.51
C ASN A 41 -1.80 6.17 -11.77
N THR A 42 -0.91 7.01 -12.27
CA THR A 42 -0.09 6.73 -13.45
C THR A 42 1.09 5.79 -13.17
N GLN A 43 1.32 5.41 -11.90
CA GLN A 43 2.54 4.72 -11.48
C GLN A 43 2.30 3.28 -10.98
N ILE A 44 1.06 2.78 -10.90
CA ILE A 44 0.77 1.44 -10.34
C ILE A 44 1.52 0.31 -11.07
N VAL A 45 1.55 0.32 -12.41
CA VAL A 45 2.23 -0.73 -13.19
C VAL A 45 3.74 -0.60 -13.08
N LEU A 46 4.25 0.64 -13.13
CA LEU A 46 5.68 0.91 -12.95
C LEU A 46 6.17 0.48 -11.56
N ALA A 47 5.36 0.71 -10.52
CA ALA A 47 5.68 0.28 -9.16
C ALA A 47 5.79 -1.25 -9.06
N CYS A 48 4.86 -1.98 -9.67
CA CYS A 48 4.95 -3.45 -9.79
C CYS A 48 6.23 -3.88 -10.49
N GLN A 49 6.58 -3.25 -11.62
CA GLN A 49 7.76 -3.59 -12.39
C GLN A 49 9.05 -3.37 -11.58
N LEU A 50 9.21 -2.18 -10.97
CA LEU A 50 10.38 -1.86 -10.16
C LEU A 50 10.53 -2.81 -8.97
N LEU A 51 9.41 -3.15 -8.31
CA LEU A 51 9.41 -4.14 -7.22
C LEU A 51 9.83 -5.52 -7.74
N ALA A 52 9.26 -5.99 -8.85
CA ALA A 52 9.59 -7.29 -9.44
C ALA A 52 11.07 -7.41 -9.82
N GLU A 53 11.63 -6.37 -10.44
CA GLU A 53 13.05 -6.32 -10.80
C GLU A 53 13.96 -6.37 -9.57
N ARG A 54 13.61 -5.64 -8.50
CA ARG A 54 14.35 -5.68 -7.24
C ARG A 54 14.22 -7.02 -6.54
N ALA A 55 13.01 -7.58 -6.50
CA ALA A 55 12.72 -8.88 -5.90
C ALA A 55 13.52 -9.99 -6.60
N HIS A 56 13.56 -9.97 -7.94
CA HIS A 56 14.34 -10.93 -8.72
C HIS A 56 15.83 -10.93 -8.39
N LYS A 57 16.43 -9.74 -8.26
CA LYS A 57 17.84 -9.60 -7.83
C LYS A 57 18.11 -10.15 -6.43
N ASN A 58 17.08 -10.38 -5.62
CA ASN A 58 17.17 -10.93 -4.26
C ASN A 58 16.61 -12.37 -4.16
N GLY A 59 16.49 -13.07 -5.30
CA GLY A 59 16.06 -14.47 -5.35
C GLY A 59 14.56 -14.71 -5.19
N TRP A 60 13.74 -13.66 -5.31
CA TRP A 60 12.29 -13.78 -5.34
C TRP A 60 11.78 -13.81 -6.78
N TYR A 61 10.69 -14.53 -7.03
CA TYR A 61 10.10 -14.71 -8.35
C TYR A 61 8.66 -14.20 -8.37
N VAL A 62 8.24 -13.65 -9.50
CA VAL A 62 6.84 -13.25 -9.72
C VAL A 62 6.03 -14.50 -10.06
N LEU A 63 5.11 -14.89 -9.19
CA LEU A 63 4.16 -15.98 -9.46
C LEU A 63 2.89 -15.48 -10.16
N PHE A 64 2.50 -14.24 -9.86
CA PHE A 64 1.25 -13.68 -10.36
C PHE A 64 1.38 -12.19 -10.54
N PHE A 65 0.78 -11.68 -11.62
CA PHE A 65 0.57 -10.26 -11.86
C PHE A 65 -0.85 -10.05 -12.37
N ARG A 66 -1.54 -9.05 -11.84
CA ARG A 66 -2.86 -8.62 -12.32
C ARG A 66 -2.98 -7.11 -12.27
N ASN A 67 -3.55 -6.53 -13.32
CA ASN A 67 -3.94 -5.13 -13.33
C ASN A 67 -5.44 -5.04 -13.61
N ILE A 68 -6.18 -4.32 -12.77
CA ILE A 68 -7.62 -4.08 -12.92
C ILE A 68 -7.97 -2.60 -13.12
N GLY A 69 -7.01 -1.79 -13.56
CA GLY A 69 -7.19 -0.35 -13.81
C GLY A 69 -6.79 0.49 -12.61
N TYR A 70 -7.50 0.36 -11.48
CA TYR A 70 -7.22 1.14 -10.25
C TYR A 70 -6.29 0.41 -9.26
N CYS A 71 -5.91 -0.84 -9.57
CA CYS A 71 -5.03 -1.63 -8.72
C CYS A 71 -4.17 -2.57 -9.58
N ALA A 72 -2.86 -2.57 -9.31
CA ALA A 72 -1.92 -3.53 -9.85
C ALA A 72 -1.42 -4.42 -8.70
N GLN A 73 -1.51 -5.73 -8.88
CA GLN A 73 -1.21 -6.73 -7.87
C GLN A 73 -0.05 -7.58 -8.35
N VAL A 74 0.88 -7.89 -7.44
CA VAL A 74 1.98 -8.83 -7.71
C VAL A 74 2.10 -9.81 -6.55
N VAL A 75 2.25 -11.09 -6.86
CA VAL A 75 2.61 -12.12 -5.87
C VAL A 75 4.06 -12.50 -6.09
N LEU A 76 4.88 -12.25 -5.08
CA LEU A 76 6.29 -12.63 -5.05
C LEU A 76 6.43 -13.91 -4.25
N SER A 77 7.33 -14.81 -4.67
CA SER A 77 7.64 -16.01 -3.90
C SER A 77 9.09 -16.43 -3.96
N ARG A 78 9.56 -17.10 -2.91
CA ARG A 78 10.93 -17.61 -2.80
C ARG A 78 10.92 -18.95 -2.06
N PRO A 79 11.60 -19.98 -2.57
CA PRO A 79 11.85 -21.21 -1.81
C PRO A 79 12.62 -20.89 -0.51
N ALA A 80 12.16 -21.44 0.60
CA ALA A 80 12.80 -21.31 1.89
C ALA A 80 13.78 -22.48 2.16
N PRO A 81 14.81 -22.29 3.00
CA PRO A 81 15.80 -23.35 3.28
C PRO A 81 15.24 -24.61 3.93
N ASP A 82 14.06 -24.53 4.54
CA ASP A 82 13.31 -25.62 5.15
C ASP A 82 12.46 -26.42 4.14
N GLY A 83 12.48 -26.04 2.86
CA GLY A 83 11.69 -26.67 1.80
C GLY A 83 10.30 -26.05 1.62
N GLU A 84 9.92 -25.08 2.45
CA GLU A 84 8.65 -24.34 2.29
C GLU A 84 8.74 -23.29 1.18
N VAL A 85 7.60 -22.75 0.77
CA VAL A 85 7.54 -21.61 -0.15
C VAL A 85 7.03 -20.39 0.59
N HIS A 86 7.86 -19.35 0.65
CA HIS A 86 7.46 -18.06 1.17
C HIS A 86 6.81 -17.24 0.06
N SER A 87 5.59 -16.77 0.28
CA SER A 87 4.84 -15.95 -0.67
C SER A 87 4.33 -14.67 -0.02
N VAL A 88 4.29 -13.58 -0.79
CA VAL A 88 3.71 -12.31 -0.37
C VAL A 88 2.94 -11.71 -1.53
N LYS A 89 1.73 -11.23 -1.26
CA LYS A 89 0.94 -10.44 -2.21
C LYS A 89 1.12 -8.96 -1.90
N VAL A 90 1.39 -8.17 -2.94
CA VAL A 90 1.54 -6.72 -2.85
C VAL A 90 0.54 -6.08 -3.81
N ASP A 91 -0.32 -5.23 -3.26
CA ASP A 91 -1.37 -4.50 -3.96
C ASP A 91 -0.98 -3.02 -4.05
N PHE A 92 -0.73 -2.55 -5.27
CA PHE A 92 -0.51 -1.15 -5.59
C PHE A 92 -1.83 -0.51 -6.00
N ILE A 93 -2.26 0.50 -5.25
CA ILE A 93 -3.54 1.18 -5.44
C ILE A 93 -3.28 2.55 -6.08
N ALA A 94 -4.01 2.84 -7.16
CA ALA A 94 -3.95 4.08 -7.92
C ALA A 94 -4.63 5.22 -7.15
N GLY A 95 -3.89 5.86 -6.25
CA GLY A 95 -4.36 7.01 -5.46
C GLY A 95 -5.79 6.84 -4.93
N LEU A 96 -6.67 7.79 -5.26
CA LEU A 96 -8.08 7.75 -4.90
C LEU A 96 -8.99 7.40 -6.09
N GLU A 97 -8.46 6.79 -7.15
CA GLU A 97 -9.25 6.48 -8.36
C GLU A 97 -10.36 5.47 -8.13
N TRP A 98 -10.18 4.56 -7.18
CA TRP A 98 -11.20 3.59 -6.77
C TRP A 98 -12.47 4.25 -6.18
N TYR A 99 -12.44 5.56 -5.88
CA TYR A 99 -13.60 6.35 -5.45
C TYR A 99 -14.16 7.25 -6.57
N ASN A 100 -13.73 7.07 -7.83
CA ASN A 100 -14.06 7.98 -8.92
C ASN A 100 -13.61 9.45 -8.68
N ALA A 101 -12.84 9.69 -7.61
CA ALA A 101 -12.09 10.91 -7.35
C ALA A 101 -10.75 10.94 -8.11
N GLY A 102 -10.54 9.93 -8.98
CA GLY A 102 -9.31 9.66 -9.70
C GLY A 102 -9.05 10.51 -10.94
N SER A 103 -10.11 11.00 -11.58
CA SER A 103 -9.97 11.92 -12.71
C SER A 103 -9.76 13.34 -12.18
N GLY A 104 -8.62 13.65 -11.57
CA GLY A 104 -8.37 15.04 -11.21
C GLY A 104 -7.14 15.37 -10.38
N ASP A 105 -6.95 16.69 -10.30
CA ASP A 105 -6.04 17.43 -9.43
C ASP A 105 -5.91 16.85 -8.02
N LEU A 106 -6.96 16.25 -7.46
CA LEU A 106 -6.98 15.83 -6.06
C LEU A 106 -5.96 14.72 -5.74
N THR A 107 -5.82 13.72 -6.62
CA THR A 107 -4.79 12.67 -6.45
C THR A 107 -3.40 13.26 -6.68
N THR A 108 -3.27 14.15 -7.67
CA THR A 108 -2.01 14.88 -7.91
C THR A 108 -1.60 15.71 -6.71
N ARG A 109 -2.52 16.46 -6.08
CA ARG A 109 -2.27 17.28 -4.88
C ARG A 109 -2.00 16.42 -3.64
N LEU A 110 -2.65 15.27 -3.50
CA LEU A 110 -2.33 14.32 -2.42
C LEU A 110 -0.86 13.87 -2.50
N PHE A 111 -0.37 13.52 -3.69
CA PHE A 111 0.99 13.05 -3.86
C PHE A 111 2.04 14.17 -3.96
N LYS A 112 1.73 15.26 -4.66
CA LYS A 112 2.65 16.40 -4.86
C LYS A 112 2.67 17.35 -3.68
N ASP A 113 1.52 17.70 -3.10
CA ASP A 113 1.47 18.74 -2.07
C ASP A 113 1.51 18.07 -0.70
N PHE A 114 0.66 17.07 -0.44
CA PHE A 114 0.57 16.49 0.90
C PHE A 114 1.66 15.46 1.22
N LEU A 115 1.96 14.52 0.33
CA LEU A 115 2.96 13.48 0.61
C LEU A 115 4.40 13.95 0.44
N SER A 116 4.66 14.95 -0.40
CA SER A 116 5.99 15.51 -0.57
C SER A 116 6.35 16.52 0.53
N GLU A 117 5.35 17.24 1.07
CA GLU A 117 5.51 18.20 2.19
C GLU A 117 5.22 17.58 3.57
N ALA A 118 4.83 16.31 3.64
CA ALA A 118 4.62 15.61 4.91
C ALA A 118 5.95 15.39 5.65
N ASP A 119 6.37 16.39 6.39
CA ASP A 119 7.68 16.48 7.07
C ASP A 119 7.82 15.53 8.28
N THR A 120 6.74 14.84 8.67
CA THR A 120 6.75 13.95 9.84
C THR A 120 6.02 12.63 9.59
N GLU A 121 6.56 11.56 10.19
CA GLU A 121 5.95 10.23 10.22
C GLU A 121 4.49 10.27 10.70
N LYS A 122 4.18 11.17 11.65
CA LYS A 122 2.83 11.38 12.18
C LYS A 122 1.83 11.79 11.09
N VAL A 123 2.20 12.72 10.20
CA VAL A 123 1.33 13.18 9.10
C VAL A 123 1.11 12.03 8.10
N ARG A 124 2.17 11.30 7.74
CA ARG A 124 2.07 10.14 6.83
C ARG A 124 1.16 9.06 7.40
N ASN A 125 1.27 8.77 8.69
CA ASN A 125 0.41 7.80 9.38
C ASN A 125 -1.06 8.26 9.41
N SER A 126 -1.30 9.56 9.56
CA SER A 126 -2.65 10.13 9.53
C SER A 126 -3.31 10.01 8.16
N ILE A 127 -2.54 10.31 7.10
CA ILE A 127 -2.99 10.16 5.71
C ILE A 127 -3.28 8.69 5.41
N ALA A 128 -2.38 7.78 5.80
CA ALA A 128 -2.54 6.34 5.57
C ALA A 128 -3.81 5.80 6.26
N ALA A 129 -4.08 6.25 7.49
CA ALA A 129 -5.27 5.88 8.24
C ALA A 129 -6.56 6.41 7.58
N ALA A 130 -6.56 7.66 7.11
CA ALA A 130 -7.69 8.23 6.40
C ALA A 130 -7.98 7.48 5.09
N VAL A 131 -6.96 7.19 4.28
CA VAL A 131 -7.12 6.43 3.03
C VAL A 131 -7.64 5.02 3.32
N THR A 132 -7.10 4.35 4.34
CA THR A 132 -7.58 3.03 4.77
C THR A 132 -9.04 3.05 5.19
N PHE A 133 -9.46 4.06 5.97
CA PHE A 133 -10.84 4.26 6.37
C PHE A 133 -11.76 4.33 5.16
N PHE A 134 -11.47 5.23 4.22
CA PHE A 134 -12.30 5.41 3.04
C PHE A 134 -12.34 4.14 2.19
N GLN A 135 -11.20 3.48 1.97
CA GLN A 135 -11.14 2.27 1.16
C GLN A 135 -12.03 1.16 1.74
N LYS A 136 -11.96 0.92 3.06
CA LYS A 136 -12.74 -0.15 3.70
C LYS A 136 -14.21 0.20 3.84
N CYS A 137 -14.55 1.41 4.25
CA CYS A 137 -15.95 1.84 4.39
C CYS A 137 -16.67 1.86 3.04
N MET A 138 -16.02 2.36 1.98
CA MET A 138 -16.67 2.52 0.67
C MET A 138 -16.67 1.23 -0.13
N ALA A 139 -15.61 0.42 -0.09
CA ALA A 139 -15.55 -0.82 -0.87
C ALA A 139 -16.24 -2.00 -0.17
N LEU A 140 -16.25 -2.04 1.17
CA LEU A 140 -16.75 -3.19 1.94
C LEU A 140 -18.00 -2.88 2.77
N GLY A 141 -18.42 -1.61 2.86
CA GLY A 141 -19.62 -1.18 3.59
C GLY A 141 -19.50 -1.25 5.12
N ARG A 142 -18.35 -1.70 5.66
CA ARG A 142 -18.06 -1.75 7.10
C ARG A 142 -16.57 -1.89 7.38
N LEU A 143 -16.15 -1.44 8.56
CA LEU A 143 -14.85 -1.73 9.13
C LEU A 143 -14.95 -2.94 10.07
N SER A 144 -13.96 -3.82 10.04
CA SER A 144 -13.76 -4.74 11.15
C SER A 144 -13.29 -3.96 12.39
N ASP A 145 -13.48 -4.51 13.60
CA ASP A 145 -13.01 -3.86 14.84
C ASP A 145 -11.51 -3.54 14.79
N ARG A 146 -10.74 -4.44 14.17
CA ARG A 146 -9.32 -4.25 13.88
C ARG A 146 -9.08 -3.04 12.98
N ASP A 147 -9.83 -2.90 11.90
CA ASP A 147 -9.68 -1.77 10.97
C ASP A 147 -10.13 -0.44 11.60
N MET A 148 -11.13 -0.47 12.48
CA MET A 148 -11.53 0.68 13.28
C MET A 148 -10.42 1.15 14.24
N ALA A 149 -9.76 0.21 14.93
CA ALA A 149 -8.64 0.53 15.81
C ALA A 149 -7.48 1.18 15.03
N ARG A 150 -7.22 0.73 13.80
CA ARG A 150 -6.17 1.28 12.91
C ARG A 150 -6.45 2.71 12.51
N VAL A 151 -7.66 2.97 12.04
CA VAL A 151 -8.13 4.31 11.67
C VAL A 151 -7.99 5.27 12.85
N THR A 152 -8.46 4.84 14.03
CA THR A 152 -8.43 5.64 15.25
C THR A 152 -7.00 5.93 15.73
N GLN A 153 -6.10 4.95 15.70
CA GLN A 153 -4.70 5.12 16.11
C GLN A 153 -3.92 6.06 15.20
N GLY A 154 -4.19 6.03 13.89
CA GLY A 154 -3.63 7.00 12.95
C GLY A 154 -4.23 8.41 13.08
N GLY A 155 -5.21 8.62 13.96
CA GLY A 155 -5.82 9.94 14.19
C GLY A 155 -6.95 10.29 13.21
N ALA A 156 -7.32 9.39 12.30
CA ALA A 156 -8.53 9.55 11.53
C ALA A 156 -9.73 9.23 12.45
N THR A 157 -10.68 10.16 12.60
CA THR A 157 -11.90 9.91 13.38
C THR A 157 -13.13 10.04 12.48
N PRO A 158 -14.14 9.17 12.64
CA PRO A 158 -15.38 9.27 11.86
C PRO A 158 -16.12 10.62 12.03
N LYS A 159 -15.89 11.33 13.15
CA LYS A 159 -16.53 12.61 13.48
C LYS A 159 -16.01 13.82 12.68
N LEU A 160 -14.87 13.72 12.00
CA LEU A 160 -14.29 14.84 11.25
C LEU A 160 -14.84 14.98 9.81
N LEU A 161 -15.79 14.14 9.42
CA LEU A 161 -16.26 14.01 8.03
C LEU A 161 -17.81 13.97 7.90
N LEU A 162 -18.53 14.34 8.96
CA LEU A 162 -19.97 14.62 8.95
C LEU A 162 -20.20 16.08 9.33
#